data_AF-A0A127CIF8-F1
#
_entry.id   AF-A0A127CIF8-F1
#
_cell.length_a   1.000
_cell.length_b   1.000
_cell.length_c   1.000
_cell.angle_alpha   90.00
_cell.angle_beta   90.00
_cell.angle_gamma   90.00
#
_symmetry.space_group_name_H-M   'P 1'
#
loop_
_entity.id
_entity.type
_entity.pdbx_description
1 polymer ?
#
loop_
_entity_poly.entity_id
_entity_poly.type
_entity_poly.pdbx_seq_one_letter_code
_entity_poly.pdbx_strand_id
1 'polypeptide(L)'
;MGSHYILGDKVRIYRRENSSVWQAQARLEGKKWRVSTKTDSLTQAKEFAEDWYFELRGKSRVGQLTAERTFADAAKQFLLEYEAITNGERNPRYVKDHAARLRNHLIPYFGDKPLSQITAGMVHVDLR
;
A
#
# COMPACT_ATOMS: atom_id res chain seq x y z
N MET A 1 -6.40 -21.42 11.59
CA MET A 1 -5.53 -20.27 11.26
C MET A 1 -4.63 -19.94 12.44
N GLY A 2 -3.32 -19.80 12.22
CA GLY A 2 -2.40 -19.37 13.28
C GLY A 2 -2.45 -17.85 13.47
N SER A 3 -2.53 -17.41 14.73
CA SER A 3 -2.21 -16.03 15.10
C SER A 3 -1.30 -16.04 16.32
N HIS A 4 -0.29 -15.20 16.29
CA HIS A 4 0.71 -15.06 17.33
C HIS A 4 0.84 -13.58 17.71
N TYR A 5 1.14 -13.32 18.97
CA TYR A 5 1.44 -11.99 19.45
C TYR A 5 2.89 -11.93 19.90
N ILE A 6 3.56 -10.80 19.62
CA ILE A 6 4.93 -10.52 20.05
C ILE A 6 5.01 -9.12 20.67
N LEU A 7 6.13 -8.83 21.33
CA LEU A 7 6.41 -7.54 21.97
C LEU A 7 5.35 -7.12 23.00
N GLY A 8 4.81 -8.09 23.75
CA GLY A 8 3.74 -7.87 24.73
C GLY A 8 2.45 -7.38 24.07
N ASP A 9 1.92 -8.16 23.13
CA ASP A 9 0.66 -7.93 22.40
C ASP A 9 0.60 -6.68 21.51
N LYS A 10 1.73 -5.98 21.35
CA LYS A 10 1.82 -4.79 20.49
C LYS A 10 1.76 -5.13 19.00
N VAL A 11 2.25 -6.31 18.64
CA VAL A 11 2.30 -6.78 17.26
C VAL A 11 1.62 -8.14 17.16
N ARG A 12 0.65 -8.22 16.25
CA ARG A 12 -0.05 -9.45 15.90
C ARG A 12 0.48 -9.97 14.56
N ILE A 13 0.90 -11.22 14.55
CA ILE A 13 1.30 -11.96 13.36
C ILE A 13 0.19 -12.97 13.05
N TYR A 14 -0.33 -12.96 11.82
CA TYR A 14 -1.45 -13.81 11.44
C TYR A 14 -1.37 -14.24 9.98
N ARG A 15 -1.99 -15.36 9.63
CA ARG A 15 -2.14 -15.83 8.25
C ARG A 15 -3.59 -15.66 7.79
N ARG A 16 -3.81 -15.38 6.49
CA ARG A 16 -5.15 -15.26 5.86
C ARG A 16 -5.54 -16.59 5.19
N GLU A 17 -6.83 -16.80 4.89
CA GLU A 17 -7.35 -18.14 4.48
C GLU A 17 -6.71 -18.55 3.16
N ASN A 18 -6.57 -17.58 2.26
CA ASN A 18 -6.04 -17.77 0.91
C ASN A 18 -4.62 -17.25 0.75
N SER A 19 -3.81 -17.21 1.82
CA SER A 19 -2.44 -16.69 1.75
C SER A 19 -1.44 -17.63 2.42
N SER A 20 -0.34 -17.91 1.73
CA SER A 20 0.77 -18.67 2.29
C SER A 20 1.65 -17.86 3.24
N VAL A 21 1.65 -16.54 3.07
CA VAL A 21 2.53 -15.63 3.79
C VAL A 21 1.91 -15.11 5.08
N TRP A 22 2.76 -14.87 6.07
CA TRP A 22 2.37 -14.19 7.31
C TRP A 22 2.14 -12.70 7.07
N GLN A 23 1.29 -12.13 7.91
CA GLN A 23 0.96 -10.71 7.96
C GLN A 23 1.28 -10.20 9.36
N ALA A 24 1.89 -9.03 9.45
CA ALA A 24 2.09 -8.33 10.71
C ALA A 24 1.09 -7.18 10.83
N GLN A 25 0.61 -6.93 12.04
CA GLN A 25 -0.30 -5.84 12.37
C GLN A 25 0.09 -5.22 13.71
N ALA A 26 0.08 -3.89 13.77
CA ALA A 26 0.26 -3.12 15.00
C ALA A 26 -0.78 -2.00 15.10
N ARG A 27 -0.97 -1.46 16.30
CA ARG A 27 -1.73 -0.21 16.52
C ARG A 27 -0.80 0.86 17.06
N LEU A 28 -0.78 2.02 16.40
CA LEU A 28 0.02 3.19 16.77
C LEU A 28 -0.78 4.45 16.46
N GLU A 29 -0.80 5.40 17.40
CA GLU A 29 -1.51 6.69 17.27
C GLU A 29 -2.99 6.53 16.88
N GLY A 30 -3.68 5.55 17.49
CA GLY A 30 -5.08 5.24 17.18
C GLY A 30 -5.32 4.56 15.82
N LYS A 31 -4.30 4.43 14.96
CA LYS A 31 -4.39 3.81 13.63
C LYS A 31 -3.86 2.37 13.64
N LYS A 32 -4.47 1.53 12.80
CA LYS A 32 -3.99 0.16 12.53
C LYS A 32 -3.01 0.19 11.37
N TRP A 33 -1.82 -0.38 11.59
CA TRP A 33 -0.77 -0.56 10.59
C TRP A 33 -0.65 -2.04 10.26
N ARG A 34 -0.41 -2.36 8.99
CA ARG A 34 -0.31 -3.74 8.51
C ARG A 34 0.76 -3.84 7.44
N VAL A 35 1.44 -4.98 7.38
CA VAL A 35 2.43 -5.29 6.34
C VAL A 35 2.45 -6.80 6.11
N SER A 36 2.70 -7.22 4.86
CA SER A 36 2.98 -8.63 4.55
C SER A 36 4.44 -8.93 4.88
N THR A 37 4.72 -10.00 5.62
CA THR A 37 6.11 -10.41 5.91
C THR A 37 6.79 -11.05 4.71
N LYS A 38 6.02 -11.38 3.66
CA LYS A 38 6.49 -12.03 2.42
C LYS A 38 7.17 -13.40 2.64
N THR A 39 6.96 -14.00 3.81
CA THR A 39 7.49 -15.33 4.17
C THR A 39 6.39 -16.17 4.82
N ASP A 40 6.45 -17.49 4.63
CA ASP A 40 5.59 -18.48 5.28
C ASP A 40 6.23 -19.08 6.55
N SER A 41 7.51 -18.80 6.80
CA SER A 41 8.22 -19.16 8.03
C SER A 41 7.79 -18.25 9.18
N LEU A 42 7.26 -18.84 10.26
CA LEU A 42 6.83 -18.09 11.44
C LEU A 42 8.00 -17.38 12.13
N THR A 43 9.17 -18.01 12.18
CA THR A 43 10.37 -17.43 12.81
C THR A 43 10.83 -16.19 12.07
N GLN A 44 11.01 -16.28 10.74
CA GLN A 44 11.36 -15.13 9.91
C GLN A 44 10.27 -14.04 9.95
N ALA A 45 9.00 -14.44 10.02
CA ALA A 45 7.89 -13.50 10.17
C ALA A 45 7.93 -12.73 11.49
N LYS A 46 8.40 -13.35 12.59
CA LYS A 46 8.57 -12.67 13.89
C LYS A 46 9.69 -11.65 13.83
N GLU A 47 10.85 -12.02 13.32
CA GLU A 47 12.00 -11.11 13.16
C GLU A 47 11.63 -9.91 12.29
N PHE A 48 11.05 -10.15 11.12
CA PHE A 48 10.57 -9.08 10.24
C PHE A 48 9.54 -8.16 10.93
N ALA A 49 8.59 -8.75 11.66
CA ALA A 49 7.54 -7.99 12.33
C ALA A 49 8.07 -7.13 13.49
N GLU A 50 9.13 -7.57 14.15
CA GLU A 50 9.82 -6.82 15.20
C GLU A 50 10.56 -5.61 14.62
N ASP A 51 11.40 -5.81 13.60
CA ASP A 51 12.13 -4.74 12.93
C ASP A 51 11.17 -3.68 12.36
N TRP A 52 10.15 -4.14 11.64
CA TRP A 52 9.11 -3.28 11.09
C TRP A 52 8.39 -2.45 12.17
N TYR A 53 8.10 -3.05 13.33
CA TYR A 53 7.45 -2.34 14.43
C TYR A 53 8.36 -1.28 15.04
N PHE A 54 9.66 -1.56 15.18
CA PHE A 54 10.62 -0.57 15.67
C PHE A 54 10.80 0.60 14.71
N GLU A 55 10.87 0.35 13.40
CA GLU A 55 10.88 1.43 12.40
C GLU A 55 9.62 2.29 12.48
N LEU A 56 8.46 1.65 12.61
CA LEU A 56 7.18 2.34 12.73
C LEU A 56 7.13 3.20 14.00
N ARG A 57 7.61 2.68 15.13
CA ARG A 57 7.76 3.45 16.38
C ARG A 57 8.75 4.60 16.26
N GLY A 58 9.86 4.41 15.54
CA GLY A 58 10.84 5.44 15.23
C GLY A 58 10.19 6.62 14.50
N LYS A 59 9.47 6.32 13.40
CA LYS A 59 8.73 7.31 12.60
C LYS A 59 7.66 8.06 13.41
N SER A 60 6.98 7.38 14.33
CA SER A 60 5.99 7.95 15.26
C SER A 60 6.64 9.03 16.13
N ARG A 61 7.76 8.68 16.76
CA ARG A 61 8.46 9.54 17.71
C ARG A 61 8.93 10.86 17.08
N VAL A 62 9.29 10.85 15.80
CA VAL A 62 9.76 12.04 15.07
C VAL A 62 8.66 12.74 14.27
N GLY A 63 7.39 12.33 14.42
CA GLY A 63 6.26 12.92 13.71
C GLY A 63 6.25 12.66 12.18
N GLN A 64 7.04 11.70 11.70
CA GLN A 64 7.14 11.32 10.28
C GLN A 64 6.25 10.12 9.94
N LEU A 65 5.29 9.82 10.81
CA LEU A 65 4.34 8.74 10.59
C LEU A 65 3.25 9.23 9.62
N THR A 66 3.67 9.50 8.39
CA THR A 66 2.77 9.98 7.35
C THR A 66 1.80 8.88 6.99
N ALA A 67 0.51 9.26 6.86
CA ALA A 67 -0.44 8.39 6.21
C ALA A 67 0.14 8.01 4.86
N GLU A 68 0.20 6.71 4.61
CA GLU A 68 0.64 6.17 3.34
C GLU A 68 -0.02 6.92 2.17
N ARG A 69 0.79 7.30 1.16
CA ARG A 69 0.29 7.98 -0.02
C ARG A 69 -0.82 7.14 -0.65
N THR A 70 -1.90 7.81 -1.03
CA THR A 70 -3.03 7.19 -1.69
C THR A 70 -2.75 7.02 -3.19
N PHE A 71 -3.57 6.22 -3.88
CA PHE A 71 -3.53 6.16 -5.32
C PHE A 71 -3.79 7.53 -5.94
N ALA A 72 -4.72 8.32 -5.38
CA ALA A 72 -5.02 9.66 -5.86
C ALA A 72 -3.79 10.59 -5.76
N ASP A 73 -3.02 10.51 -4.67
CA ASP A 73 -1.78 11.29 -4.51
C ASP A 73 -0.75 10.93 -5.59
N ALA A 74 -0.56 9.63 -5.85
CA ALA A 74 0.34 9.17 -6.89
C ALA A 74 -0.16 9.52 -8.30
N ALA A 75 -1.46 9.36 -8.56
CA ALA A 75 -2.10 9.69 -9.84
C ALA A 75 -1.99 11.17 -10.16
N LYS A 76 -2.15 12.05 -9.17
CA LYS A 76 -1.96 13.50 -9.32
C LYS A 76 -0.52 13.84 -9.68
N GLN A 77 0.45 13.26 -8.98
CA GLN A 77 1.87 13.47 -9.28
C GLN A 77 2.22 12.97 -10.68
N PHE A 78 1.73 11.78 -11.05
CA PHE A 78 1.93 11.21 -12.38
C PHE A 78 1.39 12.13 -13.47
N LEU A 79 0.17 12.66 -13.34
CA LEU A 79 -0.40 13.56 -14.35
C LEU A 79 0.41 14.85 -14.51
N LEU A 80 0.96 15.39 -13.41
CA LEU A 80 1.79 16.59 -13.42
C LEU A 80 3.13 16.37 -14.14
N GLU A 81 3.76 15.22 -13.90
CA GLU A 81 5.03 14.85 -14.54
C GLU A 81 4.84 14.36 -15.99
N TYR A 82 3.73 13.68 -16.27
CA TYR A 82 3.45 13.07 -17.57
C TYR A 82 3.27 14.11 -18.69
N GLU A 83 2.64 15.26 -18.39
CA GLU A 83 2.55 16.38 -19.34
C GLU A 83 3.93 17.01 -19.61
N ALA A 84 4.79 17.11 -18.59
CA ALA A 84 6.14 17.66 -18.73
C ALA A 84 7.10 16.73 -19.51
N ILE A 85 6.98 15.41 -19.30
CA ILE A 85 7.86 14.40 -19.93
C ILE A 85 7.48 14.15 -21.40
N THR A 86 6.21 14.32 -21.78
CA THR A 86 5.76 13.95 -23.13
C THR A 86 6.19 14.90 -24.24
N ASN A 87 6.77 16.07 -23.92
CA ASN A 87 7.63 16.94 -24.76
C ASN A 87 7.41 16.91 -26.30
N GLY A 88 6.16 16.82 -26.76
CA GLY A 88 5.80 16.73 -28.18
C GLY A 88 6.05 15.38 -28.89
N GLU A 89 6.60 14.34 -28.26
CA GLU A 89 6.94 13.06 -28.93
C GLU A 89 5.76 12.08 -29.07
N ARG A 90 4.61 12.35 -28.44
CA ARG A 90 3.38 11.55 -28.61
C ARG A 90 2.20 12.41 -29.01
N ASN A 91 1.29 11.83 -29.79
CA ASN A 91 0.05 12.47 -30.23
C ASN A 91 -0.69 13.07 -29.01
N PRO A 92 -0.99 14.39 -28.99
CA PRO A 92 -1.65 15.08 -27.88
C PRO A 92 -2.97 14.42 -27.45
N ARG A 93 -3.66 13.74 -28.37
CA ARG A 93 -4.87 12.97 -28.10
C ARG A 93 -4.62 11.75 -27.21
N TYR A 94 -3.50 11.06 -27.41
CA TYR A 94 -3.09 9.91 -26.61
C TYR A 94 -2.86 10.28 -25.14
N VAL A 95 -2.25 11.45 -24.89
CA VAL A 95 -2.02 11.98 -23.53
C VAL A 95 -3.35 12.29 -22.84
N LYS A 96 -4.27 12.95 -23.55
CA LYS A 96 -5.62 13.25 -23.05
C LYS A 96 -6.43 11.98 -22.74
N ASP A 97 -6.40 10.98 -23.62
CA ASP A 97 -7.13 9.73 -23.44
C ASP A 97 -6.57 8.89 -22.27
N HIS A 98 -5.27 8.95 -22.02
CA HIS A 98 -4.65 8.28 -20.87
C HIS A 98 -5.03 8.96 -19.55
N ALA A 99 -4.99 10.29 -19.52
CA ALA A 99 -5.44 11.07 -18.36
C ALA A 99 -6.95 10.88 -18.09
N ALA A 100 -7.77 10.78 -19.14
CA ALA A 100 -9.21 10.52 -19.03
C ALA A 100 -9.49 9.15 -18.39
N ARG A 101 -8.77 8.09 -18.80
CA ARG A 101 -8.93 6.76 -18.18
C ARG A 101 -8.54 6.76 -16.70
N LEU A 102 -7.44 7.45 -16.36
CA LEU A 102 -7.01 7.59 -14.97
C LEU A 102 -8.09 8.31 -14.13
N ARG A 103 -8.64 9.43 -14.64
CA ARG A 103 -9.66 10.23 -13.94
C ARG A 103 -11.04 9.58 -13.87
N ASN A 104 -11.46 8.89 -14.92
CA ASN A 104 -12.83 8.39 -15.04
C ASN A 104 -13.00 6.98 -14.43
N HIS A 105 -11.94 6.18 -14.35
CA HIS A 105 -12.05 4.78 -13.95
C HIS A 105 -11.15 4.43 -12.77
N LEU A 106 -9.87 4.81 -12.83
CA LEU A 106 -8.89 4.36 -11.83
C LEU A 106 -8.95 5.17 -10.54
N ILE A 107 -9.02 6.50 -10.62
CA ILE A 107 -9.14 7.37 -9.44
C ILE A 107 -10.45 7.13 -8.66
N PRO A 108 -11.64 7.01 -9.29
CA PRO A 108 -12.88 6.78 -8.54
C PRO A 108 -12.87 5.49 -7.73
N TYR A 109 -12.19 4.44 -8.21
CA TYR A 109 -12.14 3.15 -7.52
C TYR A 109 -10.96 3.01 -6.55
N PHE A 110 -9.75 3.44 -6.98
CA PHE A 110 -8.52 3.28 -6.21
C PHE A 110 -8.14 4.51 -5.39
N GLY A 111 -8.75 5.67 -5.64
CA GLY A 111 -8.30 7.00 -5.18
C GLY A 111 -7.93 7.05 -3.70
N ASP A 112 -8.84 6.65 -2.82
CA ASP A 112 -8.63 6.67 -1.37
C ASP A 112 -7.82 5.47 -0.84
N LYS A 113 -7.46 4.52 -1.71
CA LYS A 113 -6.71 3.34 -1.29
C LYS A 113 -5.25 3.70 -1.08
N PRO A 114 -4.64 3.30 0.04
CA PRO A 114 -3.20 3.39 0.23
C PRO A 114 -2.47 2.52 -0.81
N LEU A 115 -1.33 2.99 -1.33
CA LEU A 115 -0.61 2.30 -2.41
C LEU A 115 -0.26 0.84 -2.10
N SER A 116 0.16 0.51 -0.87
CA SER A 116 0.49 -0.86 -0.43
C SER A 116 -0.71 -1.81 -0.42
N GLN A 117 -1.93 -1.27 -0.40
CA GLN A 117 -3.15 -2.06 -0.41
C GLN A 117 -3.62 -2.37 -1.83
N ILE A 118 -3.04 -1.74 -2.85
CA ILE A 118 -3.35 -2.02 -4.25
C ILE A 118 -2.63 -3.30 -4.65
N THR A 119 -3.40 -4.33 -4.95
CA THR A 119 -2.87 -5.64 -5.33
C THR A 119 -3.35 -6.04 -6.72
N ALA A 120 -2.63 -6.92 -7.41
CA ALA A 120 -3.01 -7.39 -8.75
C ALA A 120 -4.43 -7.99 -8.80
N GLY A 121 -4.90 -8.61 -7.71
CA GLY A 121 -6.26 -9.15 -7.61
C GLY A 121 -7.37 -8.09 -7.61
N MET A 122 -7.05 -6.82 -7.31
CA MET A 122 -8.01 -5.72 -7.36
C MET A 122 -8.23 -5.16 -8.77
N VAL A 123 -7.33 -5.49 -9.71
CA VAL A 123 -7.40 -5.07 -11.12
C VAL A 123 -8.46 -5.89 -11.89
N HIS A 124 -9.00 -6.95 -11.28
CA HIS A 124 -9.94 -7.88 -11.92
C HIS A 124 -11.41 -7.45 -11.85
N VAL A 125 -11.72 -6.25 -11.35
CA VAL A 125 -13.10 -5.77 -11.21
C VAL A 125 -13.42 -4.77 -12.33
N ASP A 126 -14.29 -5.24 -13.23
CA ASP A 126 -15.06 -4.51 -14.23
C ASP A 126 -14.32 -3.66 -15.27
N LEU A 127 -13.80 -4.36 -16.29
CA LEU A 127 -13.97 -3.90 -17.68
C LEU A 127 -15.11 -4.73 -18.30
N ARG A 128 -16.35 -4.30 -18.07
CA ARG A 128 -17.52 -4.69 -18.88
C ARG A 128 -18.08 -3.44 -19.53
#